data_AF-A0A2A4WFH2-F1
#
_entry.id   AF-A0A2A4WFH2-F1
#
_cell.length_a   1.000
_cell.length_b   1.000
_cell.length_c   1.000
_cell.angle_alpha   90.00
_cell.angle_beta   90.00
_cell.angle_gamma   90.00
#
_symmetry.space_group_name_H-M   'P 1'
#
loop_
_entity.id
_entity.type
_entity.pdbx_description
1 polymer ?
#
loop_
_entity_poly.entity_id
_entity_poly.type
_entity_poly.pdbx_seq_one_letter_code
_entity_poly.pdbx_strand_id
1 'polypeptide(L)' 'MKLTVGELREELSLYAEDTEISFSGLDFYRLTTRDDKLVQFEFNQGIYKDNITGDIKISCPEIE' A
#
# COMPACT_ATOMS: atom_id res chain seq x y z
N MET A 1 1.34 10.94 -4.28
CA MET A 1 0.42 11.42 -3.23
C MET A 1 0.83 10.77 -1.92
N LYS A 2 0.75 11.46 -0.79
CA LYS A 2 1.04 10.92 0.54
C LYS A 2 -0.10 11.32 1.48
N LEU A 3 -0.44 10.44 2.40
CA LEU A 3 -1.40 10.67 3.46
C LEU A 3 -0.66 10.41 4.78
N THR A 4 -0.90 11.22 5.80
CA THR A 4 -0.38 10.97 7.14
C THR A 4 -1.16 9.84 7.82
N VAL A 5 -0.58 9.24 8.85
CA VAL A 5 -1.28 8.23 9.68
C VAL A 5 -2.52 8.82 10.35
N GLY A 6 -2.49 10.11 10.71
CA GLY A 6 -3.61 10.80 11.33
C GLY A 6 -4.81 10.93 10.39
N GLU A 7 -4.57 11.37 9.15
CA GLU A 7 -5.62 11.48 8.13
C GLU A 7 -6.17 10.08 7.74
N LEU A 8 -5.32 9.05 7.63
CA LEU A 8 -5.79 7.68 7.39
C LEU A 8 -6.73 7.19 8.48
N ARG A 9 -6.39 7.48 9.74
CA ARG A 9 -7.23 7.11 10.89
C ARG A 9 -8.57 7.85 10.87
N GLU A 10 -8.58 9.11 10.47
CA GLU A 10 -9.82 9.90 10.34
C GLU A 10 -10.75 9.30 9.28
N GLU A 11 -10.25 8.99 8.09
CA GLU A 11 -11.02 8.33 7.02
C GLU A 11 -11.55 6.95 7.46
N LEU A 12 -10.73 6.15 8.15
CA LEU A 12 -11.12 4.83 8.63
C LEU A 12 -12.11 4.87 9.80
N SER A 13 -12.21 5.99 10.53
CA SER A 13 -13.12 6.12 11.68
C SER A 13 -14.61 6.05 11.32
N LEU A 14 -14.93 6.15 10.02
CA LEU A 14 -16.29 6.05 9.50
C LEU A 14 -16.79 4.60 9.35
N TYR A 15 -15.91 3.61 9.50
CA TYR A 15 -16.21 2.20 9.29
C TYR A 15 -16.11 1.42 10.61
N ALA A 16 -16.73 0.24 10.67
CA ALA A 16 -16.66 -0.63 11.86
C ALA A 16 -15.25 -1.21 12.03
N GLU A 17 -14.83 -1.50 13.27
CA GLU A 17 -13.47 -1.99 13.56
C GLU A 17 -13.12 -3.33 12.89
N ASP A 18 -14.13 -4.15 12.59
CA ASP A 18 -14.01 -5.43 11.90
C ASP A 18 -14.16 -5.33 10.37
N THR A 19 -14.27 -4.11 9.82
CA THR A 19 -14.34 -3.88 8.38
C THR A 19 -12.98 -4.18 7.75
N GLU A 20 -12.96 -5.12 6.80
CA GLU A 20 -11.76 -5.45 6.04
C GLU A 20 -11.36 -4.32 5.09
N ILE A 21 -10.05 -4.03 5.03
CA ILE A 21 -9.47 -3.11 4.04
C ILE A 21 -9.04 -3.94 2.82
N SER A 22 -9.60 -3.63 1.66
CA SER A 22 -9.18 -4.23 0.39
C SER A 22 -8.09 -3.39 -0.27
N PHE A 23 -7.00 -4.04 -0.71
CA PHE A 23 -5.92 -3.42 -1.49
C PHE A 23 -6.02 -3.73 -2.99
N SER A 24 -7.24 -3.92 -3.51
CA SER A 24 -7.52 -4.06 -4.94
C SER A 24 -6.72 -5.17 -5.65
N GLY A 25 -6.50 -6.29 -4.96
CA GLY A 25 -5.78 -7.46 -5.48
C GLY A 25 -4.29 -7.53 -5.11
N LEU A 26 -3.80 -6.60 -4.29
CA LEU A 26 -2.47 -6.69 -3.68
C LEU A 26 -2.55 -7.40 -2.32
N ASP A 27 -1.57 -8.27 -2.06
CA ASP A 27 -1.47 -8.97 -0.78
C ASP A 27 -0.59 -8.17 0.16
N PHE A 28 -1.18 -7.63 1.23
CA PHE A 28 -0.46 -6.91 2.26
C PHE A 28 0.62 -7.80 2.88
N TYR A 29 1.86 -7.30 2.89
CA TYR A 29 2.97 -7.97 3.54
C TYR A 29 3.25 -7.36 4.91
N ARG A 30 3.55 -6.07 4.96
CA ARG A 30 3.87 -5.35 6.21
C ARG A 30 3.82 -3.84 6.05
N LEU A 31 3.82 -3.13 7.17
CA LEU A 31 4.19 -1.72 7.24
C LEU A 31 5.68 -1.59 7.55
N THR A 32 6.37 -0.67 6.88
CA THR A 32 7.79 -0.40 7.13
C THR A 32 8.08 1.09 7.19
N THR A 33 8.81 1.52 8.21
CA THR A 33 9.35 2.88 8.32
C THR A 33 10.46 3.06 7.29
N ARG A 34 10.32 4.06 6.42
CA ARG A 34 11.30 4.39 5.36
C ARG A 34 12.05 5.69 5.62
N ASP A 35 11.52 6.54 6.48
CA ASP A 35 12.11 7.81 6.91
C ASP A 35 11.48 8.26 8.24
N ASP A 36 11.98 9.32 8.86
CA ASP A 36 11.54 9.84 10.17
C ASP A 36 10.02 10.04 10.27
N LYS A 37 9.38 10.39 9.16
CA LYS A 37 7.92 10.62 9.07
C LYS A 37 7.28 9.91 7.88
N LEU A 38 7.85 8.79 7.46
CA LEU A 38 7.34 8.01 6.34
C LEU A 38 7.21 6.54 6.71
N VAL A 39 5.97 6.05 6.71
CA VAL A 39 5.65 4.62 6.71
C VAL A 39 5.12 4.23 5.33
N GLN A 40 5.45 3.01 4.91
CA GLN A 40 5.03 2.47 3.62
C GLN A 40 4.33 1.13 3.83
N PHE A 41 3.19 0.94 3.15
CA PHE A 41 2.60 -0.37 2.93
C PHE A 41 3.44 -1.12 1.92
N GLU A 42 3.92 -2.30 2.32
CA GLU A 42 4.59 -3.24 1.44
C GLU A 42 3.63 -4.38 1.11
N PHE A 43 3.70 -4.81 -0.14
CA PHE A 43 2.90 -5.90 -0.67
C PHE A 43 3.83 -7.03 -1.10
N ASN A 44 3.30 -8.25 -1.20
CA ASN A 44 4.05 -9.39 -1.72
C ASN A 44 4.40 -9.20 -3.21
N GLN A 45 3.54 -8.49 -3.95
CA GLN A 45 3.78 -8.09 -5.33
C GLN A 45 4.77 -6.93 -5.41
N GLY A 46 5.65 -6.96 -6.41
CA GLY A 46 6.53 -5.85 -6.73
C GLY A 46 5.76 -4.74 -7.44
N ILE A 47 5.73 -3.53 -6.89
CA ILE A 47 5.04 -2.37 -7.48
C ILE A 47 6.08 -1.32 -7.85
N TYR A 48 6.15 -0.95 -9.13
CA TYR A 48 7.08 0.05 -9.62
C TYR A 48 6.48 0.90 -10.71
N LYS A 49 7.00 2.13 -10.83
CA LYS A 49 6.64 3.03 -11.92
C LYS A 49 7.51 2.72 -13.12
N ASP A 50 6.90 2.47 -14.26
CA ASP A 50 7.60 2.33 -15.52
C ASP A 50 8.19 3.69 -15.95
N ASN A 51 9.47 3.71 -16.25
CA ASN A 51 10.18 4.96 -16.51
C ASN A 51 9.89 5.57 -17.89
N ILE A 52 9.32 4.80 -18.82
CA ILE A 52 9.05 5.24 -20.20
C ILE A 52 7.62 5.77 -20.29
N THR A 53 6.68 4.97 -19.84
CA THR A 53 5.23 5.24 -19.92
C THR A 53 4.73 6.05 -18.73
N GLY A 54 5.38 5.93 -17.57
CA GLY A 54 4.90 6.48 -16.31
C GLY A 54 3.84 5.63 -15.62
N ASP A 55 3.47 4.48 -16.20
CA ASP A 55 2.46 3.58 -15.68
C ASP A 55 2.94 2.87 -14.40
N ILE A 56 2.01 2.55 -13.50
CA ILE A 56 2.31 1.67 -12.37
C ILE A 56 2.19 0.23 -12.83
N LYS A 57 3.28 -0.53 -12.73
CA LYS A 57 3.33 -1.96 -13.04
C LYS A 57 3.38 -2.77 -11.76
N ILE A 58 2.65 -3.88 -11.78
CA ILE A 58 2.59 -4.86 -10.71
C ILE A 58 3.24 -6.13 -11.24
N SER A 59 4.26 -6.62 -10.54
CA SER A 59 4.94 -7.87 -10.78
C SER A 59 4.51 -8.87 -9.72
N CYS A 60 3.72 -9.86 -10.12
CA CYS A 60 3.50 -11.04 -9.29
C CYS A 60 4.74 -11.94 -9.41
N PRO A 61 5.41 -12.31 -8.30
CA PRO A 61 6.43 -13.35 -8.38
C PRO A 61 5.76 -14.64 -8.88
N GLU A 62 6.35 -15.28 -9.89
CA GLU A 62 5.93 -16.64 -10.27
C GLU A 62 6.16 -17.55 -9.06
N ILE A 63 5.13 -18.27 -8.66
CA ILE A 63 5.27 -19.35 -7.69
C ILE A 63 5.94 -20.49 -8.46
N GLU A 64 7.22 -20.75 -8.19
CA GLU A 64 7.94 -21.95 -8.68
C GLU A 64 7.26 -23.24 -8.20
#